data_AF-A0A9P4NDZ0-F1
#
_entry.id   AF-A0A9P4NDZ0-F1
#
_cell.length_a   1.000
_cell.length_b   1.000
_cell.length_c   1.000
_cell.angle_alpha   90.00
_cell.angle_beta   90.00
_cell.angle_gamma   90.00
#
_symmetry.space_group_name_H-M   'P 1'
#
loop_
_entity.id
_entity.type
_entity.pdbx_description
1 polymer ?
#
loop_
_entity_poly.entity_id
_entity_poly.type
_entity_poly.pdbx_seq_one_letter_code
_entity_poly.pdbx_strand_id
1 'polypeptide(L)'
;SLASSGRTVLSVKEAVQVAQNNNFMGLICSSRLLDLAPALIEAIKTASLVLISDVSGSKDRSAAFGPRGVPEGVDGTVKGNGVLHFNDSVDM
;
A
#
# COMPACT_ATOMS: atom_id res chain seq x y z
N SER A 1 -27.80 11.86 -13.48
CA SER A 1 -27.63 10.72 -12.56
C SER A 1 -26.26 10.85 -11.91
N LEU A 2 -26.20 11.15 -10.61
CA LEU A 2 -24.92 11.12 -9.89
C LEU A 2 -24.50 9.65 -9.80
N ALA A 3 -23.57 9.25 -10.68
CA ALA A 3 -22.77 8.06 -10.45
C ALA A 3 -21.93 8.35 -9.20
N SER A 4 -22.50 8.04 -8.03
CA SER A 4 -21.69 7.76 -6.85
C SER A 4 -20.90 6.50 -7.20
N SER A 5 -19.78 6.66 -7.91
CA SER A 5 -18.72 5.66 -7.89
C SER A 5 -18.49 5.42 -6.40
N GLY A 6 -18.82 4.24 -5.87
CA GLY A 6 -18.91 3.90 -4.44
C GLY A 6 -17.60 4.03 -3.66
N ARG A 7 -16.96 5.19 -3.78
CA ARG A 7 -15.72 5.60 -3.17
C ARG A 7 -16.10 6.10 -1.79
N THR A 8 -16.21 5.16 -0.87
CA THR A 8 -16.26 5.47 0.56
C THR A 8 -14.92 6.07 0.96
N VAL A 9 -14.95 7.27 1.57
CA VAL A 9 -13.76 7.87 2.16
C VAL A 9 -13.60 7.27 3.55
N LEU A 10 -12.54 6.50 3.76
CA LEU A 10 -12.18 5.92 5.05
C LEU A 10 -10.81 6.45 5.46
N SER A 11 -10.63 6.67 6.76
CA SER A 11 -9.29 6.84 7.32
C SER A 11 -8.52 5.51 7.25
N VAL A 12 -7.19 5.58 7.29
CA VAL A 12 -6.34 4.38 7.30
C VAL A 12 -6.61 3.51 8.53
N LYS A 13 -6.91 4.14 9.67
CA LYS A 13 -7.31 3.42 10.89
C LYS A 13 -8.58 2.60 10.66
N GLU A 14 -9.60 3.19 10.05
CA GLU A 14 -10.85 2.48 9.73
C GLU A 14 -10.60 1.37 8.70
N ALA A 15 -9.77 1.63 7.68
CA ALA A 15 -9.41 0.62 6.69
C ALA A 15 -8.71 -0.60 7.30
N VAL A 16 -7.77 -0.38 8.24
CA VAL A 16 -7.11 -1.44 9.01
C VAL A 16 -8.12 -2.23 9.83
N GLN A 17 -9.01 -1.55 10.54
CA GLN A 17 -10.03 -2.20 11.37
C GLN A 17 -11.00 -3.03 10.51
N VAL A 18 -11.42 -2.50 9.35
CA VAL A 18 -12.23 -3.24 8.39
C VAL A 18 -11.48 -4.48 7.89
N ALA A 19 -10.19 -4.35 7.53
CA ALA A 19 -9.39 -5.47 7.07
C ALA A 19 -9.29 -6.58 8.11
N GLN A 20 -9.00 -6.24 9.37
CA GLN A 20 -8.92 -7.21 10.47
C GLN A 20 -10.27 -7.88 10.74
N ASN A 21 -11.35 -7.11 10.77
CA ASN A 21 -12.69 -7.64 11.05
C ASN A 21 -13.23 -8.55 9.94
N ASN A 22 -12.68 -8.44 8.72
CA ASN A 22 -13.10 -9.22 7.55
C ASN A 22 -12.06 -10.26 7.11
N ASN A 23 -11.04 -10.52 7.94
CA ASN A 23 -9.94 -11.46 7.64
C ASN A 23 -9.24 -11.17 6.30
N PHE A 24 -9.11 -9.90 5.93
CA PHE A 24 -8.34 -9.54 4.75
C PHE A 24 -6.85 -9.68 5.03
N MET A 25 -6.12 -10.07 3.99
CA MET A 25 -4.66 -10.26 4.08
C MET A 25 -3.91 -8.94 4.19
N GLY A 26 -4.46 -7.83 3.68
CA GLY A 26 -3.68 -6.62 3.56
C GLY A 26 -4.40 -5.40 3.00
N LEU A 27 -3.64 -4.33 2.83
CA LEU A 27 -4.07 -3.05 2.29
C LEU A 27 -3.17 -2.64 1.11
N ILE A 28 -3.78 -2.03 0.10
CA ILE A 28 -3.07 -1.36 -0.98
C ILE A 28 -3.16 0.15 -0.71
N CYS A 29 -2.01 0.79 -0.52
CA CYS A 29 -1.92 2.24 -0.29
C CYS A 29 -1.15 2.90 -1.43
N SER A 30 -1.59 4.07 -1.88
CA SER A 30 -0.80 4.85 -2.84
C SER A 30 0.57 5.17 -2.25
N SER A 31 1.63 4.99 -3.05
CA SER A 31 3.01 5.40 -2.71
C SER A 31 3.08 6.80 -2.08
N ARG A 32 2.40 7.79 -2.66
CA ARG A 32 2.33 9.17 -2.13
C ARG A 32 1.82 9.26 -0.68
N LEU A 33 0.84 8.43 -0.30
CA LEU A 33 0.30 8.44 1.07
C LEU A 33 1.34 7.90 2.06
N LEU A 34 2.08 6.86 1.66
CA LEU A 34 3.13 6.27 2.47
C LEU A 34 4.33 7.22 2.61
N ASP A 35 4.66 7.98 1.55
CA ASP A 35 5.69 9.03 1.61
C ASP A 35 5.34 10.14 2.61
N LEU A 36 4.07 10.55 2.65
CA LEU A 36 3.60 11.64 3.51
C LEU A 36 3.42 11.20 4.98
N ALA A 37 3.19 9.91 5.20
CA ALA A 37 2.95 9.36 6.53
C ALA A 37 3.60 7.99 6.71
N PRO A 38 4.94 7.92 6.87
CA PRO A 38 5.67 6.67 7.07
C PRO A 38 5.21 5.90 8.31
N ALA A 39 4.75 6.59 9.36
CA ALA A 39 4.19 5.97 10.56
C ALA A 39 3.00 5.03 10.28
N LEU A 40 2.30 5.19 9.16
CA LEU A 40 1.22 4.29 8.76
C LEU A 40 1.74 2.91 8.33
N ILE A 41 2.96 2.84 7.81
CA ILE A 41 3.60 1.57 7.45
C ILE A 41 3.72 0.71 8.71
N GLU A 42 4.31 1.27 9.76
CA GLU A 42 4.47 0.59 11.06
C GLU A 42 3.13 0.19 11.68
N ALA A 43 2.13 1.08 11.63
CA ALA A 43 0.79 0.78 12.18
C ALA A 43 0.11 -0.40 11.46
N ILE A 44 0.18 -0.45 10.13
CA ILE A 44 -0.40 -1.53 9.32
C ILE A 44 0.36 -2.85 9.55
N LYS A 45 1.69 -2.78 9.66
CA LYS A 45 2.53 -3.95 9.97
C LYS A 45 2.26 -4.52 11.35
N THR A 46 2.11 -3.67 12.35
CA THR A 46 1.75 -4.07 13.72
C THR A 46 0.39 -4.74 13.76
N ALA A 47 -0.53 -4.31 12.89
CA ALA A 47 -1.83 -4.95 12.69
C ALA A 47 -1.76 -6.32 11.98
N SER A 48 -0.56 -6.82 11.65
CA SER A 48 -0.31 -8.09 10.95
C SER A 48 -0.96 -8.15 9.56
N LEU A 49 -1.01 -7.00 8.87
CA LEU A 49 -1.54 -6.87 7.52
C LEU A 49 -0.41 -6.70 6.50
N VAL A 50 -0.55 -7.35 5.35
CA VAL A 50 0.30 -7.12 4.18
C VAL A 50 0.07 -5.70 3.66
N LEU A 51 1.15 -4.95 3.44
CA LEU A 51 1.10 -3.61 2.87
C LEU A 51 1.70 -3.60 1.47
N ILE A 52 0.87 -3.29 0.47
CA ILE A 52 1.30 -3.12 -0.91
C ILE A 52 1.28 -1.63 -1.26
N SER A 53 2.36 -1.14 -1.87
CA SER A 53 2.41 0.22 -2.39
C SER A 53 1.93 0.28 -3.85
N ASP A 54 0.91 1.08 -4.11
CA ASP A 54 0.48 1.42 -5.46
C ASP A 54 1.35 2.54 -6.05
N VAL A 55 2.14 2.18 -7.06
CA VAL A 55 3.04 3.07 -7.80
C VAL A 55 2.47 3.49 -9.15
N SER A 56 1.24 3.10 -9.48
CA SER A 56 0.58 3.38 -10.77
C SER A 56 0.44 4.87 -11.08
N GLY A 57 0.32 5.71 -10.06
CA GLY A 57 0.23 7.17 -10.20
C GLY A 57 1.58 7.90 -10.18
N SER A 58 2.69 7.20 -9.99
CA SER A 58 4.01 7.82 -9.96
C SER A 58 4.55 7.94 -11.39
N LYS A 59 4.46 9.14 -11.96
CA LYS A 59 5.23 9.48 -13.16
C LYS A 59 6.70 9.58 -12.74
N ASP A 60 7.53 8.64 -13.17
CA ASP A 60 8.99 8.67 -13.11
C ASP A 60 9.62 8.98 -11.73
N ARG A 61 9.67 7.98 -10.84
CA ARG A 61 10.49 8.05 -9.62
C ARG A 61 11.57 6.98 -9.52
N SER A 62 12.21 6.64 -10.64
CA SER A 62 13.45 5.82 -10.64
C SER A 62 14.63 6.46 -9.89
N ALA A 63 14.53 7.73 -9.45
CA ALA A 63 15.65 8.47 -8.83
C ALA A 63 15.53 8.70 -7.31
N ALA A 64 14.35 8.54 -6.70
CA ALA A 64 14.14 8.81 -5.26
C ALA A 64 14.05 7.54 -4.41
N PHE A 65 13.86 6.40 -5.06
CA PHE A 65 13.94 5.08 -4.46
C PHE A 65 15.28 4.47 -4.88
N GLY A 66 15.86 3.59 -4.06
CA GLY A 66 16.99 2.77 -4.49
C GLY A 66 16.69 1.97 -5.77
N PRO A 67 17.55 1.04 -6.20
CA PRO A 67 17.53 0.42 -7.55
C PRO A 67 16.21 -0.25 -8.01
N ARG A 68 15.12 -0.21 -7.22
CA ARG A 68 13.81 -0.80 -7.51
C ARG A 68 12.57 0.10 -7.37
N GLY A 69 12.64 1.38 -6.99
CA GLY A 69 11.39 2.19 -6.98
C GLY A 69 10.43 1.93 -5.80
N VAL A 70 10.85 1.19 -4.77
CA VAL A 70 9.95 0.65 -3.74
C VAL A 70 10.08 1.40 -2.41
N PRO A 71 8.97 1.87 -1.79
CA PRO A 71 8.99 2.41 -0.44
C PRO A 71 9.52 1.39 0.55
N GLU A 72 10.45 1.81 1.40
CA GLU A 72 11.01 0.95 2.44
C GLU A 72 9.92 0.50 3.42
N GLY A 73 9.97 -0.75 3.87
CA GLY A 73 9.04 -1.30 4.85
C GLY A 73 7.70 -1.81 4.30
N VAL A 74 7.44 -1.77 2.99
CA VAL A 74 6.25 -2.41 2.38
C VAL A 74 6.56 -3.85 1.96
N ASP A 75 5.54 -4.70 1.86
CA ASP A 75 5.69 -6.10 1.41
C ASP A 75 5.81 -6.24 -0.11
N GLY A 76 5.37 -5.24 -0.85
CA GLY A 76 5.42 -5.26 -2.30
C GLY A 76 4.89 -3.99 -2.94
N THR A 77 4.92 -3.98 -4.28
CA THR A 77 4.41 -2.89 -5.10
C THR A 77 3.45 -3.40 -6.16
N VAL A 78 2.48 -2.56 -6.55
CA VAL A 78 1.58 -2.82 -7.67
C VAL A 78 1.69 -1.68 -8.69
N LYS A 79 1.77 -2.04 -9.97
CA LYS A 79 1.87 -1.10 -11.10
C LYS A 79 0.52 -0.97 -11.81
N GLY A 80 0.39 0.03 -12.67
CA GLY A 80 -0.87 0.33 -13.38
C GLY A 80 -1.35 -0.76 -14.35
N ASN A 81 -0.49 -1.73 -14.65
CA ASN A 81 -0.83 -2.93 -15.40
C ASN A 81 -1.45 -4.05 -14.53
N GLY A 82 -1.65 -3.81 -13.22
CA GLY A 82 -2.20 -4.78 -12.27
C GLY A 82 -1.21 -5.84 -11.80
N VAL A 83 0.07 -5.74 -12.17
CA VAL A 83 1.09 -6.70 -11.75
C VAL A 83 1.60 -6.32 -10.35
N LEU A 84 1.52 -7.29 -9.45
CA LEU A 84 2.00 -7.18 -8.07
C LEU A 84 3.38 -7.85 -7.95
N HIS A 85 4.35 -7.11 -7.42
CA HIS A 85 5.70 -7.57 -7.12
C HIS A 85 5.90 -7.59 -5.60
N PHE A 86 6.10 -8.76 -5.01
CA PHE A 86 6.52 -8.87 -3.61
C PHE A 86 8.01 -8.62 -3.46
N ASN A 87 8.41 -8.03 -2.33
CA ASN A 87 9.78 -7.59 -2.08
C ASN A 87 10.73 -8.71 -1.65
N ASP A 88 10.19 -9.84 -1.17
CA ASP A 88 10.88 -11.01 -0.60
C ASP A 88 12.37 -10.84 -0.26
N SER A 89 12.62 -10.75 1.04
CA SER A 89 13.53 -11.71 1.67
C SER A 89 12.69 -12.61 2.57
N VAL A 90 12.32 -13.79 2.08
CA VAL A 90 11.86 -14.87 2.96
C VAL A 90 13.14 -15.45 3.58
N ASP A 91 13.48 -15.02 4.79
CA ASP A 91 14.37 -15.84 5.62
C ASP A 91 13.54 -17.03 6.11
N MET A 92 13.91 -18.23 5.66
CA MET A 92 13.45 -19.52 6.19
C MET A 92 14.28 -19.93 7.41
#